data_AF-A0A3D3PRV0-F1
#
_entry.id   AF-A0A3D3PRV0-F1
#
_cell.length_a   1.000
_cell.length_b   1.000
_cell.length_c   1.000
_cell.angle_alpha   90.00
_cell.angle_beta   90.00
_cell.angle_gamma   90.00
#
_symmetry.space_group_name_H-M   'P 1'
#
loop_
_entity.id
_entity.type
_entity.pdbx_description
1 polymer ?
#
loop_
_entity_poly.entity_id
_entity_poly.type
_entity_poly.pdbx_seq_one_letter_code
_entity_poly.pdbx_strand_id
1 'polypeptide(L)'
;MNSLPDGLIVIAKRECPTCVLVEPLLRELAQGATPLTVYVQDDPDYAAGVPNVIDDRSLEHSYRLNIEIVPTLIRVEGGREVERTYGWHRGDWQRISGRDDLGLDLPALRPGCGSKTLDPGVAEELAVRFGDVSFASRSVEIAGSEDVMEACFERGWT
;
A
#
# COMPACT_ATOMS: atom_id res chain seq x y z
N MET A 1 2.67 -15.69 -9.65
CA MET A 1 2.75 -14.68 -8.58
C MET A 1 3.92 -13.79 -8.93
N ASN A 2 3.68 -12.50 -9.21
CA ASN A 2 4.79 -11.57 -9.41
C ASN A 2 5.59 -11.51 -8.11
N SER A 3 6.88 -11.83 -8.20
CA SER A 3 7.84 -11.72 -7.11
C SER A 3 7.93 -10.28 -6.63
N LEU A 4 7.97 -10.04 -5.32
CA LEU A 4 8.28 -8.71 -4.78
C LEU A 4 9.71 -8.31 -5.17
N PRO A 5 10.03 -7.01 -5.28
CA PRO A 5 11.40 -6.56 -5.45
C PRO A 5 12.19 -6.89 -4.17
N ASP A 6 13.33 -7.57 -4.33
CA ASP A 6 14.23 -7.86 -3.22
C ASP A 6 14.81 -6.58 -2.61
N GLY A 7 15.08 -6.63 -1.31
CA GLY A 7 15.64 -5.52 -0.55
C GLY A 7 14.64 -4.93 0.45
N LEU A 8 14.58 -3.60 0.51
CA LEU A 8 13.69 -2.87 1.40
C LEU A 8 12.55 -2.23 0.61
N ILE A 9 11.34 -2.33 1.16
CA ILE A 9 10.17 -1.60 0.67
C ILE A 9 9.68 -0.69 1.78
N VAL A 10 9.46 0.59 1.49
CA VAL A 10 8.77 1.52 2.39
C VAL A 10 7.46 1.94 1.78
N ILE A 11 6.39 1.87 2.55
CA ILE A 11 5.07 2.37 2.18
C ILE A 11 4.76 3.58 3.06
N ALA A 12 4.44 4.70 2.44
CA ALA A 12 4.27 5.97 3.12
C ALA A 12 3.13 6.81 2.51
N LYS A 13 2.68 7.80 3.28
CA LYS A 13 1.78 8.86 2.82
C LYS A 13 2.18 10.19 3.47
N ARG A 14 2.28 11.26 2.69
CA ARG A 14 2.69 12.59 3.16
C ARG A 14 1.75 13.15 4.23
N GLU A 15 0.46 12.82 4.20
CA GLU A 15 -0.51 13.25 5.22
C GLU A 15 -0.27 12.61 6.61
N CYS A 16 0.63 11.61 6.72
CA CYS A 16 1.01 11.00 8.01
C CYS A 16 2.21 11.74 8.64
N PRO A 17 2.06 12.32 9.85
CA PRO A 17 3.17 13.00 10.54
C PRO A 17 4.39 12.11 10.78
N THR A 18 4.18 10.82 11.03
CA THR A 18 5.26 9.85 11.23
C THR A 18 5.98 9.53 9.91
N CYS A 19 5.29 9.55 8.76
CA CYS A 19 5.94 9.45 7.45
C CYS A 19 6.85 10.67 7.21
N VAL A 20 6.36 11.89 7.47
CA VAL A 20 7.16 13.12 7.35
C VAL A 20 8.40 13.07 8.27
N LEU A 21 8.25 12.52 9.48
CA LEU A 21 9.37 12.36 10.42
C LEU A 21 10.47 11.43 9.87
N VAL A 22 10.11 10.32 9.21
CA VAL A 22 11.06 9.34 8.68
C VAL A 22 11.50 9.62 7.24
N GLU A 23 10.85 10.55 6.53
CA GLU A 23 11.16 10.92 5.14
C GLU A 23 12.66 11.19 4.89
N PRO A 24 13.39 11.93 5.76
CA PRO A 24 14.82 12.15 5.57
C PRO A 24 15.65 10.86 5.60
N LEU A 25 15.25 9.88 6.42
CA LEU A 25 15.95 8.60 6.58
C LEU A 25 15.91 7.75 5.30
N LEU A 26 14.92 7.97 4.43
CA LEU A 26 14.77 7.19 3.20
C LEU A 26 15.94 7.41 2.24
N ARG A 27 16.56 8.59 2.25
CA ARG A 27 17.79 8.86 1.48
C ARG A 27 18.97 8.09 2.05
N GLU A 28 19.10 8.03 3.37
CA GLU A 28 20.16 7.26 4.04
C GLU A 28 20.01 5.77 3.71
N LEU A 29 18.79 5.24 3.73
CA LEU A 29 18.49 3.87 3.32
C LEU A 29 18.83 3.63 1.85
N ALA A 30 18.45 4.55 0.95
CA ALA A 30 18.74 4.45 -0.49
C ALA A 30 20.24 4.49 -0.84
N GLN A 31 21.07 5.05 0.03
CA GLN A 31 22.54 5.05 -0.10
C GLN A 31 23.20 3.78 0.45
N GLY A 32 22.44 2.92 1.13
CA GLY A 32 22.91 1.65 1.65
C GLY A 32 23.16 0.61 0.55
N ALA A 33 23.71 -0.55 0.96
CA ALA A 33 23.93 -1.67 0.04
C ALA A 33 22.63 -2.39 -0.36
N THR A 34 21.58 -2.30 0.48
CA THR A 34 20.29 -2.92 0.24
C THR A 34 19.42 -2.01 -0.64
N PRO A 35 18.91 -2.47 -1.80
CA PRO A 35 18.02 -1.68 -2.63
C PRO A 35 16.78 -1.22 -1.86
N LEU A 36 16.34 0.02 -2.11
CA LEU A 36 15.13 0.59 -1.52
C LEU A 36 14.10 0.86 -2.61
N THR A 37 12.86 0.44 -2.38
CA THR A 37 11.67 0.84 -3.14
C THR A 37 10.73 1.61 -2.21
N VAL A 38 10.21 2.76 -2.65
CA VAL A 38 9.26 3.55 -1.86
C VAL A 38 7.93 3.63 -2.60
N TYR A 39 6.84 3.16 -2.01
CA TYR A 39 5.47 3.35 -2.52
C TYR A 39 4.80 4.50 -1.77
N VAL A 40 4.21 5.44 -2.50
CA VAL A 40 3.59 6.63 -1.93
C VAL A 40 2.10 6.69 -2.25
N GLN A 41 1.26 6.77 -1.22
CA GLN A 41 -0.20 6.66 -1.34
C GLN A 41 -0.91 7.96 -1.74
N ASP A 42 -0.25 9.12 -1.64
CA ASP A 42 -0.90 10.43 -1.79
C ASP A 42 -0.14 11.48 -2.61
N ASP A 43 1.10 11.81 -2.24
CA ASP A 43 1.86 12.90 -2.86
C ASP A 43 3.17 12.38 -3.49
N PRO A 44 3.28 12.33 -4.83
CA PRO A 44 4.47 11.80 -5.51
C PRO A 44 5.75 12.60 -5.22
N ASP A 45 5.67 13.81 -4.66
CA ASP A 45 6.84 14.59 -4.24
C ASP A 45 7.43 14.10 -2.89
N TYR A 46 6.78 13.14 -2.22
CA TYR A 46 7.34 12.47 -1.04
C TYR A 46 8.61 11.68 -1.35
N ALA A 47 9.55 11.68 -0.40
CA ALA A 47 10.86 11.02 -0.52
C ALA A 47 11.70 11.56 -1.69
N ALA A 48 11.57 12.86 -2.00
CA ALA A 48 12.33 13.52 -3.04
C ALA A 48 13.84 13.24 -2.93
N GLY A 49 14.44 12.78 -4.03
CA GLY A 49 15.86 12.40 -4.10
C GLY A 49 16.16 10.93 -3.78
N VAL A 50 15.16 10.12 -3.44
CA VAL A 50 15.28 8.65 -3.46
C VAL A 50 15.14 8.16 -4.92
N PRO A 51 16.03 7.30 -5.45
CA PRO A 51 16.02 6.91 -6.86
C PRO A 51 14.77 6.14 -7.32
N ASN A 52 14.16 5.34 -6.42
CA ASN A 52 13.08 4.42 -6.77
C ASN A 52 11.83 4.69 -5.93
N VAL A 53 11.16 5.81 -6.24
CA VAL A 53 9.88 6.20 -5.67
C VAL A 53 8.78 5.90 -6.70
N ILE A 54 7.76 5.19 -6.26
CA ILE A 54 6.63 4.75 -7.07
C ILE A 54 5.37 5.43 -6.55
N ASP A 55 4.68 6.13 -7.45
CA ASP A 55 3.35 6.67 -7.21
C ASP A 55 2.35 5.51 -7.08
N ASP A 56 1.83 5.33 -5.87
CA ASP A 56 0.84 4.32 -5.52
C ASP A 56 -0.49 4.97 -5.09
N ARG A 57 -0.87 6.10 -5.71
CA ARG A 57 -2.19 6.72 -5.50
C ARG A 57 -3.36 5.85 -5.97
N SER A 58 -3.11 4.86 -6.84
CA SER A 58 -4.09 3.81 -7.16
C SER A 58 -4.28 2.82 -6.00
N LEU A 59 -3.37 2.83 -5.03
CA LEU A 59 -3.29 1.94 -3.87
C LEU A 59 -3.13 0.45 -4.24
N GLU A 60 -2.81 0.13 -5.49
CA GLU A 60 -2.68 -1.26 -5.93
C GLU A 60 -1.55 -1.98 -5.17
N HIS A 61 -0.37 -1.35 -5.05
CA HIS A 61 0.75 -1.97 -4.37
C HIS A 61 0.46 -2.10 -2.87
N SER A 62 -0.04 -1.03 -2.25
CA SER A 62 -0.44 -1.02 -0.85
C SER A 62 -1.53 -2.06 -0.54
N TYR A 63 -2.49 -2.25 -1.43
CA TYR A 63 -3.52 -3.27 -1.32
C TYR A 63 -2.94 -4.68 -1.40
N ARG A 64 -2.15 -4.97 -2.45
CA ARG A 64 -1.53 -6.29 -2.65
C ARG A 64 -0.56 -6.68 -1.53
N LEU A 65 0.08 -5.70 -0.89
CA LEU A 65 0.97 -5.89 0.26
C LEU A 65 0.21 -5.97 1.61
N ASN A 66 -1.12 -5.83 1.61
CA ASN A 66 -1.96 -5.78 2.81
C ASN A 66 -1.44 -4.72 3.80
N ILE A 67 -1.23 -3.50 3.33
CA ILE A 67 -0.77 -2.40 4.18
C ILE A 67 -1.96 -1.82 4.94
N GLU A 68 -1.88 -1.88 6.27
CA GLU A 68 -2.88 -1.31 7.17
C GLU A 68 -2.39 -0.03 7.86
N ILE A 69 -1.07 0.08 8.07
CA ILE A 69 -0.44 1.17 8.83
C ILE A 69 0.70 1.76 7.99
N VAL A 70 0.90 3.07 8.10
CA VAL A 70 2.02 3.80 7.48
C VAL A 70 2.72 4.71 8.50
N PRO A 71 4.05 4.88 8.43
CA PRO A 71 4.95 4.20 7.50
C PRO A 71 5.09 2.71 7.84
N THR A 72 5.27 1.88 6.83
CA THR A 72 5.62 0.46 6.97
C THR A 72 6.92 0.21 6.21
N LEU A 73 7.94 -0.34 6.89
CA LEU A 73 9.17 -0.82 6.29
C LEU A 73 9.11 -2.34 6.20
N ILE A 74 9.40 -2.91 5.04
CA ILE A 74 9.37 -4.34 4.76
C ILE A 74 10.76 -4.78 4.27
N ARG A 75 11.27 -5.90 4.78
CA ARG A 75 12.41 -6.62 4.18
C ARG A 75 11.91 -7.76 3.31
N VAL A 76 12.40 -7.82 2.09
CA VAL A 76 12.08 -8.83 1.08
C VAL A 76 13.33 -9.59 0.70
N GLU A 77 13.27 -10.91 0.75
CA GLU A 77 14.34 -11.82 0.34
C GLU A 77 13.78 -12.94 -0.54
N GLY A 78 14.40 -13.16 -1.70
CA GLY A 78 13.95 -14.17 -2.66
C GLY A 78 12.51 -13.93 -3.15
N GLY A 79 12.11 -12.67 -3.27
CA GLY A 79 10.79 -12.26 -3.74
C GLY A 79 9.68 -12.36 -2.71
N ARG A 80 10.02 -12.66 -1.46
CA ARG A 80 9.07 -12.87 -0.38
C ARG A 80 9.35 -11.92 0.75
N GLU A 81 8.29 -11.36 1.31
CA GLU A 81 8.38 -10.66 2.56
C GLU A 81 8.88 -11.60 3.67
N VAL A 82 9.92 -11.15 4.36
CA VAL A 82 10.49 -11.83 5.54
C VAL A 82 9.99 -11.16 6.81
N GLU A 83 9.87 -9.83 6.79
CA GLU A 83 9.56 -9.05 7.98
C GLU A 83 9.04 -7.65 7.64
N ARG A 84 8.18 -7.08 8.51
CA ARG A 84 7.69 -5.70 8.40
C ARG A 84 7.59 -4.95 9.74
N THR A 85 7.52 -3.62 9.68
CA THR A 85 7.22 -2.73 10.81
C THR A 85 5.79 -2.17 10.76
N TYR A 86 5.38 -1.52 11.85
CA TYR A 86 4.11 -0.80 11.96
C TYR A 86 4.36 0.59 12.56
N GLY A 87 4.46 1.61 11.72
CA GLY A 87 4.90 2.94 12.14
C GLY A 87 6.41 3.03 12.32
N TRP A 88 6.84 3.90 13.23
CA TRP A 88 8.26 4.13 13.52
C TRP A 88 8.62 3.57 14.89
N HIS A 89 9.49 2.57 14.90
CA HIS A 89 10.26 2.17 16.07
C HIS A 89 11.72 2.05 15.64
N ARG A 90 12.59 2.83 16.25
CA ARG A 90 13.99 2.97 15.82
C ARG A 90 14.68 1.61 15.76
N GLY A 91 14.58 0.82 16.83
CA GLY A 91 15.24 -0.49 16.90
C GLY A 91 14.76 -1.46 15.82
N ASP A 92 13.47 -1.45 15.47
CA ASP A 92 12.95 -2.32 14.40
C ASP A 92 13.41 -1.86 13.02
N TRP A 93 13.39 -0.55 12.77
CA TRP A 93 13.89 0.00 11.52
C TRP A 93 15.38 -0.25 11.33
N GLN A 94 16.19 -0.06 12.37
CA GLN A 94 17.63 -0.37 12.34
C GLN A 94 17.87 -1.85 12.05
N ARG A 95 17.18 -2.74 12.77
CA ARG A 95 17.31 -4.20 12.61
C ARG A 95 16.81 -4.72 11.25
N ILE A 96 15.72 -4.17 10.73
CA ILE A 96 15.16 -4.58 9.42
C ILE A 96 16.02 -4.05 8.27
N SER A 97 16.49 -2.81 8.38
CA SER A 97 17.35 -2.19 7.37
C SER A 97 18.82 -2.63 7.42
N GLY A 98 19.27 -3.17 8.56
CA GLY A 98 20.68 -3.47 8.82
C GLY A 98 21.54 -2.23 9.05
N ARG A 99 20.94 -1.10 9.45
CA ARG A 99 21.63 0.17 9.73
C ARG A 99 21.48 0.57 11.19
N ASP A 100 22.48 0.27 12.02
CA ASP A 100 22.44 0.52 13.47
C ASP A 100 22.46 2.02 13.85
N ASP A 101 22.88 2.89 12.94
CA ASP A 101 22.96 4.34 13.12
C ASP A 101 21.71 5.09 12.62
N LEU A 102 20.71 4.38 12.10
CA LEU A 102 19.53 5.02 11.51
C LEU A 102 18.69 5.75 12.56
N GLY A 103 18.41 7.04 12.33
CA GLY A 103 17.44 7.82 13.09
C GLY A 103 17.81 8.07 14.56
N LEU A 104 19.10 8.20 14.89
CA LEU A 104 19.59 8.47 16.25
C LEU A 104 19.00 9.75 16.86
N ASP A 105 18.75 10.77 16.03
CA ASP A 105 18.21 12.06 16.43
C ASP A 105 16.67 12.12 16.49
N LEU A 106 15.97 11.07 16.06
CA LEU A 106 14.50 10.99 16.11
C LEU A 106 14.01 10.39 17.43
N PRO A 107 12.77 10.61 17.89
CA PRO A 107 12.22 9.85 19.02
C PRO A 107 12.32 8.34 18.81
N ALA A 108 12.47 7.54 19.86
CA ALA A 108 12.62 6.08 19.72
C ALA A 108 11.39 5.38 19.11
N LEU A 109 10.19 5.94 19.33
CA LEU A 109 8.91 5.39 18.90
C LEU A 109 7.95 6.51 18.48
N ARG A 110 7.23 6.31 17.38
CA ARG A 110 6.04 7.08 16.99
C ARG A 110 5.01 6.14 16.34
N PRO A 111 3.73 6.23 16.74
CA PRO A 111 2.68 5.45 16.08
C PRO A 111 2.54 5.86 14.61
N GLY A 112 2.17 4.90 13.76
CA GLY A 112 1.77 5.18 12.39
C GLY A 112 0.34 5.72 12.29
N CYS A 113 -0.07 6.05 11.06
CA CYS A 113 -1.46 6.33 10.70
C CYS A 113 -2.06 5.13 9.94
N GLY A 114 -3.38 5.05 9.86
CA GLY A 114 -4.04 4.09 8.96
C GLY A 114 -3.65 4.35 7.51
N SER A 115 -3.45 3.28 6.75
CA SER A 115 -3.23 3.36 5.31
C SER A 115 -4.50 3.85 4.59
N LYS A 116 -4.34 4.55 3.46
CA LYS A 116 -5.47 4.97 2.62
C LYS A 116 -6.28 3.80 2.06
N THR A 117 -5.72 2.59 2.03
CA THR A 117 -6.44 1.35 1.68
C THR A 117 -7.62 1.06 2.61
N LEU A 118 -7.60 1.59 3.83
CA LEU A 118 -8.63 1.43 4.86
C LEU A 118 -9.58 2.64 4.96
N ASP A 119 -9.43 3.63 4.09
CA ASP A 119 -10.35 4.77 4.06
C ASP A 119 -11.77 4.28 3.70
N PRO A 120 -12.84 4.93 4.23
CA PRO A 120 -14.21 4.49 3.98
C PRO A 120 -14.55 4.35 2.50
N GLY A 121 -15.02 3.16 2.08
CA GLY A 121 -15.38 2.85 0.70
C GLY A 121 -14.20 2.46 -0.22
N VAL A 122 -12.96 2.70 0.22
CA VAL A 122 -11.76 2.40 -0.59
C VAL A 122 -11.44 0.91 -0.56
N ALA A 123 -11.59 0.24 0.58
CA ALA A 123 -11.32 -1.19 0.70
C ALA A 123 -12.18 -2.03 -0.26
N GLU A 124 -13.47 -1.68 -0.37
CA GLU A 124 -14.42 -2.32 -1.29
C GLU A 124 -14.05 -2.06 -2.74
N GLU A 125 -13.70 -0.82 -3.08
CA GLU A 125 -13.26 -0.45 -4.42
C GLU A 125 -11.99 -1.21 -4.83
N LEU A 126 -11.01 -1.32 -3.94
CA LEU A 126 -9.78 -2.07 -4.19
C LEU A 126 -10.04 -3.57 -4.32
N ALA A 127 -10.97 -4.13 -3.54
CA ALA A 127 -11.38 -5.52 -3.68
C ALA A 127 -12.03 -5.82 -5.03
N VAL A 128 -12.84 -4.89 -5.55
CA VAL A 128 -13.44 -4.99 -6.90
C VAL A 128 -12.37 -4.88 -7.99
N ARG A 129 -11.41 -3.95 -7.84
CA ARG A 129 -10.40 -3.64 -8.86
C ARG A 129 -9.24 -4.64 -8.90
N PHE A 130 -8.76 -5.07 -7.75
CA PHE A 130 -7.49 -5.78 -7.59
C PHE A 130 -7.61 -7.09 -6.80
N GLY A 131 -8.76 -7.34 -6.16
CA GLY A 131 -9.01 -8.58 -5.45
C GLY A 131 -9.25 -9.77 -6.39
N ASP A 132 -9.36 -10.95 -5.80
CA ASP A 132 -9.58 -12.21 -6.53
C ASP A 132 -11.06 -12.45 -6.92
N VAL A 133 -11.90 -11.42 -6.84
CA VAL A 133 -13.34 -11.53 -7.13
C VAL A 133 -13.54 -11.57 -8.64
N SER A 134 -14.04 -12.70 -9.16
CA SER A 134 -14.48 -12.81 -10.54
C SER A 134 -15.92 -12.29 -10.67
N PHE A 135 -16.11 -11.21 -11.44
CA PHE A 135 -17.44 -10.77 -11.83
C PHE A 135 -17.87 -11.50 -13.10
N ALA A 136 -19.08 -12.05 -13.08
CA ALA A 136 -19.74 -12.59 -14.26
C ALA A 136 -20.94 -11.70 -14.60
N SER A 137 -21.02 -11.27 -15.85
CA SER A 137 -22.21 -10.62 -16.39
C SER A 137 -22.72 -11.44 -17.57
N ARG A 138 -24.02 -11.36 -17.84
CA ARG A 138 -24.64 -11.91 -19.03
C ARG A 138 -25.72 -10.96 -19.52
N SER A 139 -25.87 -10.86 -20.83
CA SER A 139 -27.05 -10.21 -21.41
C SER A 139 -28.28 -11.07 -21.13
N VAL A 140 -29.39 -10.42 -20.80
CA VAL A 140 -30.69 -11.07 -20.65
C VAL A 140 -31.58 -10.48 -21.73
N GLU A 141 -31.99 -11.30 -22.68
CA GLU A 141 -32.99 -10.88 -23.66
C GLU A 141 -34.36 -10.80 -22.98
N ILE A 142 -35.04 -9.68 -23.22
CA ILE A 142 -36.42 -9.45 -22.81
C ILE A 142 -37.27 -9.54 -24.07
N ALA A 143 -38.38 -10.28 -24.02
CA ALA A 143 -39.25 -10.42 -25.17
C ALA A 143 -39.85 -9.06 -25.56
N GLY A 144 -40.07 -8.80 -26.85
CA GLY A 144 -40.55 -7.49 -27.31
C GLY A 144 -41.93 -7.06 -26.77
N SER A 145 -42.69 -7.98 -26.16
CA SER A 145 -43.98 -7.73 -25.52
C SER A 145 -43.91 -7.67 -23.98
N GLU A 146 -42.76 -7.99 -23.38
CA GLU A 146 -42.56 -7.90 -21.93
C GLU A 146 -42.26 -6.45 -21.53
N ASP A 147 -42.89 -5.99 -20.46
CA ASP A 147 -42.51 -4.72 -19.83
C ASP A 147 -41.19 -4.94 -19.05
N VAL A 148 -40.22 -4.05 -19.28
CA VAL A 148 -38.87 -4.19 -18.69
C VAL A 148 -38.92 -4.10 -17.17
N MET A 149 -39.77 -3.24 -16.60
CA MET A 149 -39.86 -3.06 -15.16
C MET A 149 -40.54 -4.27 -14.50
N GLU A 150 -41.61 -4.79 -15.10
CA GLU A 150 -42.26 -6.03 -14.64
C GLU A 150 -41.32 -7.23 -14.75
N ALA A 151 -40.61 -7.38 -15.87
CA ALA A 151 -39.63 -8.44 -16.09
C ALA A 151 -38.47 -8.39 -15.07
N CYS A 152 -38.02 -7.20 -14.67
CA CYS A 152 -37.01 -7.04 -13.63
C CYS A 152 -37.56 -7.39 -12.24
N PHE A 153 -38.78 -6.95 -11.91
CA PHE A 153 -39.44 -7.26 -10.64
C PHE A 153 -39.69 -8.75 -10.46
N GLU A 154 -40.22 -9.44 -11.47
CA GLU A 154 -40.44 -10.90 -11.44
C GLU A 154 -39.13 -11.69 -11.25
N ARG A 155 -38.00 -11.13 -11.69
CA ARG A 155 -36.65 -11.70 -11.51
C ARG A 155 -36.00 -11.30 -10.18
N GLY A 156 -36.69 -10.51 -9.36
CA GLY A 156 -36.22 -10.07 -8.04
C GLY A 156 -35.09 -9.03 -8.11
N TRP A 157 -34.99 -8.25 -9.18
CA TRP A 157 -33.96 -7.23 -9.36
C TRP A 157 -34.36 -5.85 -8.80
N THR A 158 -35.56 -5.75 -8.22
CA THR A 158 -36.08 -4.60 -7.45
C THR A 158 -37.11 -5.07 -6.45
#